data_AF-N1Q1M6-F1
#
_entry.id   AF-N1Q1M6-F1
#
_cell.length_a   1.000
_cell.length_b   1.000
_cell.length_c   1.000
_cell.angle_alpha   90.00
_cell.angle_beta   90.00
_cell.angle_gamma   90.00
#
_symmetry.space_group_name_H-M   'P 1'
#
loop_
_entity.id
_entity.type
_entity.pdbx_description
1 polymer ?
#
loop_
_entity_poly.entity_id
_entity_poly.type
_entity_poly.pdbx_seq_one_letter_code
_entity_poly.pdbx_strand_id
1 'polypeptide(L)'
;MSLIRAIGELANPYHAYVFGTAFWYFLRGIVRIVDPETVCGWFRPPVDGLPTPNDLELYTTRTDAFSLLALAAILLAVADAVALPSQYAGSTLVNDAPPKSKKPYARAIVVITILHHIATGVGAYQHWSKPSHNTVAMEIGVWGNIFFTALGVAALQLGLKDSGAPSLAGKKKV
;
A
#
# COMPACT_ATOMS: atom_id res chain seq x y z
N MET A 1 2.33 1.52 27.80
CA MET A 1 1.74 2.48 26.85
C MET A 1 0.22 2.47 27.10
N SER A 2 -0.45 3.62 27.22
CA SER A 2 -1.91 3.65 27.48
C SER A 2 -2.71 3.28 26.22
N LEU A 3 -3.81 2.53 26.37
CA LEU A 3 -4.69 2.09 25.27
C LEU A 3 -5.21 3.27 24.42
N ILE A 4 -5.55 4.39 25.06
CA ILE A 4 -6.01 5.61 24.39
C ILE A 4 -4.92 6.17 23.46
N ARG A 5 -3.66 6.10 23.90
CA ARG A 5 -2.51 6.57 23.13
C ARG A 5 -2.21 5.63 21.95
N ALA A 6 -2.40 4.32 22.13
CA ALA A 6 -2.27 3.34 21.05
C ALA A 6 -3.36 3.52 19.97
N ILE A 7 -4.60 3.76 20.38
CA ILE A 7 -5.72 4.06 19.46
C ILE A 7 -5.47 5.37 18.70
N GLY A 8 -5.00 6.42 19.40
CA GLY A 8 -4.64 7.70 18.76
C GLY A 8 -3.49 7.57 17.75
N GLU A 9 -2.49 6.74 18.04
CA GLU A 9 -1.39 6.44 17.11
C GLU A 9 -1.88 5.61 15.91
N LEU A 10 -2.82 4.67 16.08
CA LEU A 10 -3.46 3.94 14.97
C LEU A 10 -4.31 4.87 14.09
N ALA A 11 -4.98 5.86 14.70
CA ALA A 11 -5.74 6.88 14.01
C ALA A 11 -4.87 7.90 13.26
N ASN A 12 -3.52 7.84 13.41
CA ASN A 12 -2.62 8.63 12.58
C ASN A 12 -2.80 8.25 11.10
N PRO A 13 -3.08 9.21 10.20
CA PRO A 13 -3.27 8.95 8.77
C PRO A 13 -2.12 8.18 8.11
N TYR A 14 -0.88 8.32 8.61
CA TYR A 14 0.26 7.52 8.16
C TYR A 14 0.09 6.03 8.46
N HIS A 15 -0.22 5.67 9.71
CA HIS A 15 -0.39 4.26 10.08
C HIS A 15 -1.64 3.67 9.43
N ALA A 16 -2.74 4.41 9.40
CA ALA A 16 -3.96 4.02 8.70
C ALA A 16 -3.68 3.75 7.21
N TYR A 17 -2.93 4.63 6.54
CA TYR A 17 -2.54 4.44 5.15
C TYR A 17 -1.65 3.22 4.95
N VAL A 18 -0.57 3.10 5.72
CA VAL A 18 0.42 2.02 5.50
C VAL A 18 -0.19 0.66 5.81
N PHE A 19 -0.90 0.51 6.93
CA PHE A 19 -1.56 -0.75 7.28
C PHE A 19 -2.74 -1.07 6.37
N GLY A 20 -3.55 -0.06 6.02
CA GLY A 20 -4.65 -0.25 5.07
C GLY A 20 -4.15 -0.67 3.70
N THR A 21 -3.08 -0.06 3.20
CA THR A 21 -2.45 -0.40 1.92
C THR A 21 -1.84 -1.80 1.96
N ALA A 22 -1.11 -2.14 3.02
CA ALA A 22 -0.55 -3.48 3.20
C ALA A 22 -1.65 -4.54 3.26
N PHE A 23 -2.73 -4.29 4.01
CA PHE A 23 -3.91 -5.16 4.05
C PHE A 23 -4.57 -5.31 2.68
N TRP A 24 -4.72 -4.21 1.94
CA TRP A 24 -5.30 -4.23 0.60
C TRP A 24 -4.48 -5.08 -0.38
N TYR A 25 -3.16 -4.92 -0.38
CA TYR A 25 -2.26 -5.73 -1.19
C TYR A 25 -2.25 -7.19 -0.76
N PHE A 26 -2.27 -7.45 0.55
CA PHE A 26 -2.35 -8.82 1.07
C PHE A 26 -3.64 -9.52 0.65
N LEU A 27 -4.80 -8.89 0.85
CA LEU A 27 -6.10 -9.45 0.48
C LEU A 27 -6.17 -9.75 -1.02
N ARG A 28 -5.76 -8.78 -1.85
CA ARG A 28 -5.70 -8.94 -3.30
C ARG A 28 -4.71 -10.01 -3.76
N GLY A 29 -3.56 -10.10 -3.09
CA GLY A 29 -2.53 -11.09 -3.39
C GLY A 29 -2.99 -12.50 -3.05
N ILE A 30 -3.49 -12.72 -1.83
CA ILE A 30 -3.93 -14.05 -1.39
C ILE A 30 -5.06 -14.60 -2.26
N VAL A 31 -6.07 -13.79 -2.59
CA VAL A 31 -7.19 -14.28 -3.40
C VAL A 31 -6.74 -14.71 -4.81
N ARG A 32 -5.72 -14.05 -5.38
CA ARG A 32 -5.10 -14.44 -6.67
C ARG A 32 -4.28 -15.72 -6.59
N ILE A 33 -3.79 -16.10 -5.41
CA ILE A 33 -3.08 -17.38 -5.22
C ILE A 33 -4.08 -18.52 -5.03
N VAL A 34 -5.08 -18.31 -4.16
CA VAL A 34 -6.05 -19.33 -3.78
C VAL A 34 -7.01 -19.64 -4.93
N ASP A 35 -7.52 -18.61 -5.61
CA ASP A 35 -8.51 -18.75 -6.68
C ASP A 35 -8.22 -17.78 -7.84
N PRO A 36 -7.13 -18.00 -8.61
CA PRO A 36 -6.78 -17.15 -9.74
C PRO A 36 -7.83 -17.15 -10.85
N GLU A 37 -8.60 -18.24 -11.01
CA GLU A 37 -9.60 -18.37 -12.06
C GLU A 37 -10.77 -17.41 -11.85
N THR A 38 -11.32 -17.38 -10.64
CA THR A 38 -12.36 -16.42 -10.28
C THR A 38 -11.86 -14.98 -10.40
N VAL A 39 -10.61 -14.72 -10.02
CA VAL A 39 -10.01 -13.38 -10.19
C VAL A 39 -9.92 -12.98 -11.66
N CYS A 40 -9.50 -13.89 -12.55
CA CYS A 40 -9.53 -13.62 -14.00
C CYS A 40 -10.96 -13.28 -14.45
N GLY A 41 -11.96 -14.04 -13.97
CA GLY A 41 -13.37 -13.79 -14.25
C GLY A 41 -13.85 -12.40 -13.83
N TRP A 42 -13.35 -11.85 -12.71
CA TRP A 42 -13.67 -10.50 -12.26
C TRP A 42 -13.20 -9.39 -13.21
N PHE A 43 -12.09 -9.62 -13.91
CA PHE A 43 -11.51 -8.71 -14.89
C PHE A 43 -12.06 -8.88 -16.29
N ARG A 44 -12.76 -9.99 -16.57
CA ARG A 44 -13.34 -10.23 -17.89
C ARG A 44 -14.57 -9.34 -18.12
N PRO A 45 -14.72 -8.76 -19.32
CA PRO A 45 -15.96 -8.12 -19.72
C PRO A 45 -17.13 -9.12 -19.69
N PRO A 46 -18.27 -8.78 -19.05
CA PRO A 46 -19.46 -9.65 -19.06
C PRO A 46 -19.94 -10.00 -20.47
N VAL A 47 -19.74 -9.10 -21.43
CA VAL A 47 -20.12 -9.30 -22.84
C VAL A 47 -19.40 -10.47 -23.51
N ASP A 48 -18.22 -10.88 -22.99
CA ASP A 48 -17.42 -11.95 -23.59
C ASP A 48 -17.88 -13.36 -23.17
N GLY A 49 -18.91 -13.47 -22.32
CA GLY A 49 -19.48 -14.77 -21.93
C GLY A 49 -18.62 -15.58 -20.94
N LEU A 50 -17.73 -14.91 -20.20
CA LEU A 50 -16.89 -15.47 -19.14
C LEU A 50 -16.10 -16.74 -19.57
N PRO A 51 -15.27 -16.67 -20.63
CA PRO A 51 -14.48 -17.82 -21.06
C PRO A 51 -13.52 -18.29 -19.97
N THR A 52 -13.21 -19.59 -19.99
CA THR A 52 -12.21 -20.18 -19.09
C THR A 52 -10.87 -19.47 -19.22
N PRO A 53 -10.20 -19.08 -18.12
CA PRO A 53 -8.86 -18.51 -18.15
C PRO A 53 -7.85 -19.43 -18.84
N ASN A 54 -7.01 -18.85 -19.69
CA ASN A 54 -5.89 -19.57 -20.29
C ASN A 54 -4.65 -19.55 -19.36
N ASP A 55 -3.66 -20.38 -19.68
CA ASP A 55 -2.44 -20.53 -18.87
C ASP A 55 -1.67 -19.21 -18.67
N LEU A 56 -1.69 -18.31 -19.66
CA LEU A 56 -1.02 -17.01 -19.57
C LEU A 56 -1.74 -16.07 -18.60
N GLU A 57 -3.07 -16.04 -18.62
CA GLU A 57 -3.88 -15.26 -17.67
C GLU A 57 -3.68 -15.76 -16.23
N LEU A 58 -3.64 -17.08 -16.04
CA LEU A 58 -3.37 -17.68 -14.74
C LEU A 58 -1.95 -17.41 -14.25
N TYR A 59 -0.95 -17.52 -15.14
CA TYR A 59 0.44 -17.21 -14.82
C TYR A 59 0.60 -15.74 -14.40
N THR A 60 0.09 -14.80 -15.20
CA THR A 60 0.20 -13.37 -14.92
C THR A 60 -0.55 -12.99 -13.64
N THR A 61 -1.72 -13.57 -13.39
CA THR A 61 -2.49 -13.36 -12.15
C THR A 61 -1.72 -13.82 -10.91
N ARG A 62 -1.06 -14.98 -10.97
CA ARG A 62 -0.21 -15.48 -9.87
C ARG A 62 1.05 -14.64 -9.69
N THR A 63 1.69 -14.21 -10.76
CA THR A 63 2.88 -13.33 -10.68
C THR A 63 2.53 -11.96 -10.09
N ASP A 64 1.40 -11.37 -10.48
CA ASP A 64 0.85 -10.15 -9.85
C ASP A 64 0.58 -10.38 -8.36
N ALA A 65 0.06 -11.55 -8.00
CA ALA A 65 -0.19 -11.92 -6.60
C ALA A 65 1.07 -11.85 -5.74
N PHE A 66 2.16 -12.50 -6.17
CA PHE A 66 3.42 -12.48 -5.43
C PHE A 66 4.03 -11.08 -5.36
N SER A 67 3.85 -10.27 -6.41
CA SER A 67 4.28 -8.87 -6.42
C SER A 67 3.53 -8.05 -5.35
N LEU A 68 2.21 -8.22 -5.24
CA LEU A 68 1.40 -7.57 -4.20
C LEU A 68 1.77 -8.02 -2.79
N LEU A 69 2.01 -9.32 -2.57
CA LEU A 69 2.45 -9.83 -1.27
C LEU A 69 3.82 -9.29 -0.86
N ALA A 70 4.76 -9.18 -1.82
CA ALA A 70 6.04 -8.55 -1.57
C ALA A 70 5.90 -7.08 -1.19
N LEU A 71 5.06 -6.30 -1.90
CA LEU A 71 4.77 -4.91 -1.55
C LEU A 71 4.15 -4.77 -0.15
N ALA A 72 3.23 -5.68 0.22
CA ALA A 72 2.65 -5.71 1.56
C ALA A 72 3.73 -5.95 2.64
N ALA A 73 4.62 -6.92 2.42
CA ALA A 73 5.72 -7.22 3.34
C ALA A 73 6.70 -6.05 3.48
N ILE A 74 7.06 -5.40 2.36
CA ILE A 74 7.93 -4.21 2.35
C ILE A 74 7.29 -3.08 3.17
N LEU A 75 5.99 -2.85 3.01
CA LEU A 75 5.27 -1.83 3.78
C LEU A 75 5.32 -2.11 5.29
N LEU A 76 5.09 -3.36 5.70
CA LEU A 76 5.15 -3.74 7.11
C LEU A 76 6.57 -3.61 7.69
N ALA A 77 7.59 -4.02 6.93
CA ALA A 77 8.99 -3.89 7.33
C ALA A 77 9.42 -2.42 7.50
N VAL A 78 9.11 -1.55 6.52
CA VAL A 78 9.49 -0.13 6.54
C VAL A 78 8.66 0.67 7.54
N ALA A 79 7.48 0.20 7.91
CA ALA A 79 6.65 0.80 8.97
C ALA A 79 7.14 0.50 10.39
N ASP A 80 8.15 -0.38 10.55
CA ASP A 80 8.57 -0.96 11.83
C ASP A 80 7.43 -1.72 12.53
N ALA A 81 6.54 -2.34 11.72
CA ALA A 81 5.41 -3.12 12.22
C ALA A 81 5.83 -4.51 12.72
N VAL A 82 7.00 -4.98 12.26
CA VAL A 82 7.62 -6.24 12.66
C VAL A 82 9.04 -5.91 13.10
N ALA A 83 9.41 -6.32 14.32
CA ALA A 83 10.77 -6.17 14.80
C ALA A 83 11.71 -7.05 13.94
N LEU A 84 12.45 -6.44 13.03
CA LEU A 84 13.41 -7.16 12.20
C LEU A 84 14.64 -7.54 13.03
N PRO A 85 15.16 -8.77 12.89
CA PRO A 85 16.46 -9.13 13.45
C PRO A 85 17.56 -8.16 13.00
N SER A 86 18.52 -7.87 13.86
CA SER A 86 19.56 -6.85 13.62
C SER A 86 20.39 -7.10 12.37
N GLN A 87 20.56 -8.37 11.95
CA GLN A 87 21.25 -8.71 10.70
C GLN A 87 20.51 -8.27 9.43
N TYR A 88 19.21 -7.97 9.51
CA TYR A 88 18.39 -7.48 8.40
C TYR A 88 18.11 -5.97 8.48
N ALA A 89 18.54 -5.31 9.56
CA ALA A 89 18.32 -3.89 9.79
C ALA A 89 19.56 -3.08 9.37
N GLY A 90 19.42 -2.21 8.36
CA GLY A 90 20.46 -1.25 7.95
C GLY A 90 20.71 -1.20 6.44
N SER A 91 21.53 -0.24 6.02
CA SER A 91 22.03 -0.13 4.64
C SER A 91 23.51 0.26 4.69
N THR A 92 24.36 -0.45 3.94
CA THR A 92 25.80 -0.17 3.83
C THR A 92 26.11 1.01 2.92
N LEU A 93 25.11 1.55 2.22
CA LEU A 93 25.27 2.66 1.28
C LEU A 93 25.29 4.04 1.96
N VAL A 94 25.03 4.12 3.26
CA VAL A 94 25.00 5.38 4.00
C VAL A 94 25.83 5.25 5.27
N ASN A 95 27.12 5.60 5.17
CA ASN A 95 28.05 5.62 6.31
C ASN A 95 27.70 6.71 7.36
N ASP A 96 26.92 7.73 6.95
CA ASP A 96 26.58 8.92 7.76
C ASP A 96 25.06 9.14 7.90
N ALA A 97 24.26 8.07 7.98
CA ALA A 97 22.83 8.23 8.22
C ALA A 97 22.64 8.94 9.58
N PRO A 98 22.03 10.14 9.62
CA PRO A 98 21.91 10.88 10.86
C PRO A 98 21.21 10.00 11.89
N PRO A 99 21.76 9.87 13.11
CA PRO A 99 21.13 9.04 14.11
C PRO A 99 19.76 9.65 14.40
N LYS A 100 18.69 8.87 14.22
CA LYS A 100 17.30 9.10 14.70
C LYS A 100 16.26 9.68 13.74
N SER A 101 16.28 9.39 12.43
CA SER A 101 14.98 9.33 11.73
C SER A 101 14.38 7.95 12.00
N LYS A 102 13.32 7.85 12.80
CA LYS A 102 12.64 6.57 13.08
C LYS A 102 12.07 5.92 11.81
N LYS A 103 11.86 6.69 10.73
CA LYS A 103 11.21 6.24 9.49
C LYS A 103 11.77 7.00 8.26
N PRO A 104 13.04 6.79 7.86
CA PRO A 104 13.71 7.60 6.84
C PRO A 104 13.06 7.54 5.45
N TYR A 105 12.38 6.42 5.13
CA TYR A 105 11.74 6.21 3.84
C TYR A 105 10.21 6.38 3.85
N ALA A 106 9.61 6.81 4.97
CA ALA A 106 8.15 6.91 5.10
C ALA A 106 7.50 7.80 4.04
N ARG A 107 8.09 8.96 3.70
CA ARG A 107 7.54 9.83 2.65
C ARG A 107 7.65 9.18 1.27
N ALA A 108 8.81 8.60 0.97
CA ALA A 108 9.06 7.96 -0.31
C ALA A 108 8.11 6.78 -0.55
N ILE A 109 7.95 5.91 0.45
CA ILE A 109 7.10 4.73 0.31
C ILE A 109 5.63 5.11 0.13
N VAL A 110 5.16 6.17 0.79
CA VAL A 110 3.81 6.69 0.60
C VAL A 110 3.63 7.23 -0.83
N VAL A 111 4.57 8.01 -1.36
CA VAL A 111 4.51 8.50 -2.75
C VAL A 111 4.50 7.34 -3.75
N ILE A 112 5.40 6.37 -3.60
CA ILE A 112 5.51 5.21 -4.50
C ILE A 112 4.21 4.40 -4.51
N THR A 113 3.61 4.18 -3.34
CA THR A 113 2.36 3.42 -3.25
C THR A 113 1.14 4.20 -3.73
N ILE A 114 1.11 5.53 -3.57
CA ILE A 114 0.11 6.38 -4.24
C ILE A 114 0.19 6.21 -5.75
N LEU A 115 1.40 6.23 -6.33
CA LEU A 115 1.58 6.02 -7.78
C LEU A 115 1.05 4.65 -8.21
N HIS A 116 1.28 3.60 -7.42
CA HIS A 116 0.71 2.28 -7.68
C HIS A 116 -0.83 2.27 -7.60
N HIS A 117 -1.43 2.94 -6.61
CA HIS A 117 -2.89 3.08 -6.53
C HIS A 117 -3.46 3.84 -7.72
N ILE A 118 -2.82 4.93 -8.15
CA ILE A 118 -3.22 5.67 -9.35
C ILE A 118 -3.13 4.77 -10.59
N ALA A 119 -2.00 4.09 -10.80
CA ALA A 119 -1.79 3.24 -11.98
C ALA A 119 -2.83 2.12 -12.06
N THR A 120 -3.06 1.41 -10.95
CA THR A 120 -4.06 0.32 -10.91
C THR A 120 -5.49 0.85 -10.95
N GLY A 121 -5.75 2.05 -10.42
CA GLY A 121 -7.03 2.74 -10.53
C GLY A 121 -7.35 3.17 -11.97
N VAL A 122 -6.38 3.68 -12.71
CA VAL A 122 -6.52 3.99 -14.14
C VAL A 122 -6.84 2.72 -14.94
N GLY A 123 -6.12 1.62 -14.67
CA GLY A 123 -6.42 0.33 -15.29
C GLY A 123 -7.85 -0.17 -15.02
N ALA A 124 -8.31 -0.07 -13.77
CA ALA A 124 -9.69 -0.41 -13.41
C ALA A 124 -10.71 0.51 -14.09
N TYR A 125 -10.44 1.82 -14.15
CA TYR A 125 -11.32 2.81 -14.75
C TYR A 125 -11.51 2.57 -16.26
N GLN A 126 -10.47 2.13 -16.97
CA GLN A 126 -10.56 1.80 -18.40
C GLN A 126 -11.57 0.68 -18.70
N HIS A 127 -11.76 -0.26 -17.77
CA HIS A 127 -12.83 -1.27 -17.86
C HIS A 127 -14.15 -0.74 -17.30
N TRP A 128 -14.12 -0.15 -16.11
CA TRP A 128 -15.32 0.36 -15.41
C TRP A 128 -16.14 1.36 -16.23
N SER A 129 -15.47 2.23 -17.00
CA SER A 129 -16.10 3.28 -17.81
C SER A 129 -16.88 2.74 -19.02
N LYS A 130 -16.67 1.49 -19.41
CA LYS A 130 -17.39 0.85 -20.51
C LYS A 130 -18.61 0.09 -19.96
N PRO A 131 -19.84 0.39 -20.41
CA PRO A 131 -21.04 -0.32 -19.94
C PRO A 131 -20.96 -1.84 -20.12
N SER A 132 -20.29 -2.32 -21.17
CA SER A 132 -20.12 -3.74 -21.46
C SER A 132 -19.05 -4.45 -20.63
N HIS A 133 -18.25 -3.72 -19.85
CA HIS A 133 -17.11 -4.25 -19.07
C HIS A 133 -17.26 -3.96 -17.56
N ASN A 134 -18.37 -3.34 -17.15
CA ASN A 134 -18.58 -2.95 -15.77
C ASN A 134 -18.89 -4.18 -14.91
N THR A 135 -18.09 -4.38 -13.84
CA THR A 135 -18.30 -5.41 -12.83
C THR A 135 -18.14 -4.79 -11.44
N VAL A 136 -18.70 -5.43 -10.41
CA VAL A 136 -18.50 -5.02 -9.01
C VAL A 136 -17.02 -4.96 -8.65
N ALA A 137 -16.21 -5.87 -9.19
CA ALA A 137 -14.77 -5.84 -8.99
C ALA A 137 -14.11 -4.58 -9.59
N MET A 138 -14.61 -4.09 -10.73
CA MET A 138 -14.13 -2.85 -11.34
C MET A 138 -14.53 -1.63 -10.52
N GLU A 139 -15.75 -1.62 -9.97
CA GLU A 139 -16.20 -0.56 -9.03
C GLU A 139 -15.29 -0.48 -7.81
N ILE A 140 -15.06 -1.64 -7.16
CA ILE A 140 -14.15 -1.77 -6.03
C ILE A 140 -12.73 -1.33 -6.43
N GLY A 141 -12.27 -1.70 -7.63
CA GLY A 141 -10.98 -1.32 -8.16
C GLY A 141 -10.82 0.19 -8.34
N VAL A 142 -11.84 0.89 -8.84
CA VAL A 142 -11.82 2.35 -9.02
C VAL A 142 -11.89 3.06 -7.67
N TRP A 143 -12.93 2.79 -6.88
CA TRP A 143 -13.19 3.53 -5.65
C TRP A 143 -12.19 3.18 -4.54
N GLY A 144 -11.75 1.93 -4.47
CA GLY A 144 -10.68 1.52 -3.55
C GLY A 144 -9.38 2.27 -3.82
N ASN A 145 -8.97 2.40 -5.09
CA ASN A 145 -7.76 3.15 -5.43
C ASN A 145 -7.90 4.66 -5.24
N ILE A 146 -9.08 5.25 -5.46
CA ILE A 146 -9.35 6.66 -5.12
C ILE A 146 -9.22 6.86 -3.60
N PHE A 147 -9.83 5.98 -2.81
CA PHE A 147 -9.77 6.02 -1.34
C PHE A 147 -8.32 5.96 -0.85
N PHE A 148 -7.53 4.99 -1.30
CA PHE A 148 -6.14 4.87 -0.89
C PHE A 148 -5.28 6.04 -1.37
N THR A 149 -5.52 6.57 -2.57
CA THR A 149 -4.84 7.78 -3.06
C THR A 149 -5.11 8.96 -2.13
N ALA A 150 -6.37 9.21 -1.77
CA ALA A 150 -6.76 10.29 -0.86
C ALA A 150 -6.16 10.09 0.55
N LEU A 151 -6.20 8.86 1.07
CA LEU A 151 -5.61 8.52 2.36
C LEU A 151 -4.08 8.68 2.35
N GLY A 152 -3.41 8.39 1.24
CA GLY A 152 -1.98 8.61 1.05
C GLY A 152 -1.62 10.09 1.05
N VAL A 153 -2.42 10.93 0.38
CA VAL A 153 -2.27 12.38 0.45
C VAL A 153 -2.45 12.87 1.90
N ALA A 154 -3.46 12.37 2.61
CA ALA A 154 -3.65 12.68 4.03
C ALA A 154 -2.46 12.22 4.90
N ALA A 155 -1.87 11.05 4.63
CA ALA A 155 -0.67 10.58 5.29
C ALA A 155 0.53 11.53 5.08
N LEU A 156 0.73 12.04 3.85
CA LEU A 156 1.79 13.00 3.55
C LEU A 156 1.59 14.35 4.24
N GLN A 157 0.34 14.83 4.28
CA GLN A 157 0.01 16.19 4.76
C GLN A 157 -0.23 16.26 6.27
N LEU A 158 -0.76 15.20 6.89
CA LEU A 158 -1.19 15.21 8.29
C LEU A 158 -0.41 14.17 9.11
N GLY A 159 -0.16 12.98 8.56
CA GLY A 159 0.49 11.89 9.30
C GLY A 159 2.00 12.04 9.46
N LEU A 160 2.66 12.75 8.54
CA LEU A 160 4.13 12.90 8.50
C LEU A 160 4.61 14.34 8.76
N LYS A 161 3.72 15.30 8.99
CA LYS A 161 4.05 16.72 9.12
C LYS A 161 4.80 17.06 10.42
N ASP A 162 4.66 16.23 11.44
CA ASP A 162 5.32 16.41 12.75
C ASP A 162 6.68 15.72 12.86
N SER A 163 7.09 14.93 11.87
CA SER A 163 8.38 14.21 11.90
C SER A 163 9.57 15.02 11.35
N GLY A 164 9.32 16.23 10.83
CA GLY A 164 10.31 17.07 10.15
C GLY A 164 10.61 18.41 10.81
N ALA A 165 9.98 18.75 11.95
CA ALA A 165 10.33 19.96 12.67
C ALA A 165 11.60 19.71 13.50
N PRO A 166 12.74 20.37 13.22
CA PRO A 166 13.84 20.39 14.17
C PRO A 166 13.31 20.98 15.47
N SER A 167 13.43 20.21 16.57
CA SER A 167 13.24 20.73 17.92
C SER A 167 14.17 21.92 18.12
N LEU A 168 13.63 23.13 18.00
CA LEU A 168 14.30 24.38 18.34
C LEU A 168 14.36 24.60 19.87
N ALA A 169 14.11 23.57 20.69
CA ALA A 169 14.31 23.65 22.13
C ALA A 169 15.80 23.41 22.49
N GLY A 170 16.68 24.19 21.87
CA GLY A 170 18.07 24.33 22.27
C GLY A 170 18.23 25.46 23.28
N LYS A 171 18.55 25.09 24.52
CA LYS A 171 19.47 25.77 25.44
C LYS A 171 19.40 27.30 25.58
N LYS A 172 18.97 27.77 26.77
CA LYS A 172 19.61 28.81 27.64
C LYS A 172 18.58 29.27 28.70
N LYS A 173 18.88 29.54 29.98
CA LYS A 173 20.09 29.91 30.76
C LYS A 173 20.05 29.15 32.10
N VAL A 174 21.17 28.62 32.61
CA VAL A 174 22.02 29.23 33.67
C VAL A 174 21.19 29.89 34.77
#